data_AF-A0A531KQS6-F1
#
_entry.id   AF-A0A531KQS6-F1
#
_cell.length_a   1.000
_cell.length_b   1.000
_cell.length_c   1.000
_cell.angle_alpha   90.00
_cell.angle_beta   90.00
_cell.angle_gamma   90.00
#
_symmetry.space_group_name_H-M   'P 1'
#
loop_
_entity.id
_entity.type
_entity.pdbx_description
1 polymer ?
#
loop_
_entity_poly.entity_id
_entity_poly.type
_entity_poly.pdbx_seq_one_letter_code
_entity_poly.pdbx_strand_id
1 'polypeptide(L)'
;MAATPTFAPGAPGIPARWTSSAKSGVGTALSPACPVWFTISHGILNEVYYPRLDSACTRDMGLVVTGPGFYFSEEKRDAVHSVEPFEDGVPAYRLVNTAATYRIEKRIVTDPDRPVLLQEISFTPLTGTHADHRVYALLAPHLVNAGMANTAWVGDHEGKPVLFASGRGVCLALASSLPWGACSAG
;
A
#
# COMPACT_ATOMS: atom_id res chain seq x y z
N MET A 1 1.28 -12.53 32.80
CA MET A 1 1.94 -13.55 31.96
C MET A 1 2.27 -12.92 30.63
N ALA A 2 3.52 -13.01 30.16
CA ALA A 2 3.87 -12.52 28.83
C ALA A 2 3.12 -13.38 27.78
N ALA A 3 2.36 -12.73 26.90
CA ALA A 3 1.68 -13.44 25.82
C ALA A 3 2.72 -14.07 24.89
N THR A 4 2.59 -15.38 24.61
CA THR A 4 3.41 -16.05 23.60
C THR A 4 3.11 -15.39 22.25
N PRO A 5 4.13 -14.91 21.51
CA PRO A 5 3.89 -14.33 20.19
C PRO A 5 3.25 -15.36 19.27
N THR A 6 2.08 -15.05 18.74
CA THR A 6 1.42 -15.87 17.72
C THR A 6 2.09 -15.60 16.38
N PHE A 7 2.92 -16.53 15.91
CA PHE A 7 3.50 -16.45 14.58
C PHE A 7 2.48 -16.90 13.53
N ALA A 8 2.40 -16.16 12.42
CA ALA A 8 1.58 -16.58 11.28
C ALA A 8 2.13 -17.90 10.69
N PRO A 9 1.26 -18.85 10.30
CA PRO A 9 1.69 -20.06 9.60
C PRO A 9 2.18 -19.73 8.18
N GLY A 10 2.97 -20.64 7.60
CA GLY A 10 3.43 -20.51 6.21
C GLY A 10 4.86 -19.99 6.04
N ALA A 11 5.60 -19.78 7.12
CA ALA A 11 7.02 -19.44 7.07
C ALA A 11 7.82 -20.44 6.19
N PRO A 12 8.79 -19.98 5.37
CA PRO A 12 9.26 -18.59 5.22
C PRO A 12 8.44 -17.74 4.22
N GLY A 13 7.28 -18.21 3.78
CA GLY A 13 6.50 -17.63 2.69
C GLY A 13 6.92 -18.16 1.32
N ILE A 14 6.21 -17.74 0.28
CA ILE A 14 6.54 -18.07 -1.11
C ILE A 14 7.75 -17.24 -1.60
N PRO A 15 8.54 -17.72 -2.59
CA PRO A 15 9.62 -16.95 -3.16
C PRO A 15 9.18 -15.57 -3.67
N ALA A 16 9.90 -14.53 -3.26
CA ALA A 16 9.61 -13.15 -3.64
C ALA A 16 9.82 -12.91 -5.14
N ARG A 17 9.01 -12.02 -5.70
CA ARG A 17 9.15 -11.49 -7.08
C ARG A 17 8.97 -9.98 -7.05
N TRP A 18 9.60 -9.28 -7.98
CA TRP A 18 9.35 -7.85 -8.20
C TRP A 18 8.18 -7.65 -9.17
N THR A 19 7.63 -6.43 -9.19
CA THR A 19 6.58 -6.09 -10.14
C THR A 19 7.16 -5.81 -11.53
N SER A 20 6.29 -5.50 -12.48
CA SER A 20 6.70 -5.06 -13.81
C SER A 20 7.50 -3.75 -13.73
N SER A 21 8.52 -3.63 -14.58
CA SER A 21 9.27 -2.37 -14.74
C SER A 21 8.50 -1.30 -15.52
N ALA A 22 7.37 -1.65 -16.15
CA ALA A 22 6.51 -0.68 -16.82
C ALA A 22 5.76 0.17 -15.79
N LYS A 23 6.16 1.44 -15.64
CA LYS A 23 5.58 2.38 -14.68
C LYS A 23 4.71 3.41 -15.39
N SER A 24 3.56 3.70 -14.81
CA SER A 24 2.64 4.75 -15.24
C SER A 24 2.92 6.09 -14.55
N GLY A 25 3.63 6.08 -13.41
CA GLY A 25 3.99 7.29 -12.69
C GLY A 25 5.15 7.06 -11.73
N VAL A 26 5.90 8.13 -11.46
CA VAL A 26 6.98 8.18 -10.47
C VAL A 26 6.92 9.52 -9.75
N GLY A 27 7.20 9.55 -8.45
CA GLY A 27 7.15 10.80 -7.70
C GLY A 27 8.00 10.81 -6.45
N THR A 28 8.27 12.02 -5.97
CA THR A 28 9.00 12.33 -4.74
C THR A 28 8.73 13.79 -4.37
N ALA A 29 9.01 14.16 -3.13
CA ALA A 29 8.94 15.55 -2.71
C ALA A 29 10.14 16.31 -3.28
N LEU A 30 9.94 17.59 -3.63
CA LEU A 30 11.04 18.50 -3.95
C LEU A 30 11.68 19.02 -2.64
N SER A 31 12.06 18.11 -1.75
CA SER A 31 12.62 18.42 -0.44
C SER A 31 13.55 17.30 0.04
N PRO A 32 14.76 17.63 0.53
CA PRO A 32 15.67 16.64 1.11
C PRO A 32 15.16 16.07 2.44
N ALA A 33 14.18 16.71 3.10
CA ALA A 33 13.59 16.20 4.34
C ALA A 33 12.72 14.95 4.12
N CYS A 34 12.33 14.69 2.86
CA CYS A 34 11.57 13.49 2.47
C CYS A 34 12.33 12.68 1.41
N PRO A 35 13.27 11.81 1.83
CA PRO A 35 13.96 10.89 0.95
C PRO A 35 13.08 9.67 0.62
N VAL A 36 11.85 9.92 0.15
CA VAL A 36 10.90 8.90 -0.28
C VAL A 36 10.59 9.10 -1.75
N TRP A 37 10.80 8.06 -2.54
CA TRP A 37 10.38 7.99 -3.94
C TRP A 37 9.35 6.89 -4.09
N PHE A 38 8.38 7.06 -4.97
CA PHE A 38 7.36 6.06 -5.23
C PHE A 38 7.16 5.85 -6.71
N THR A 39 6.62 4.68 -7.04
CA THR A 39 6.25 4.30 -8.41
C THR A 39 4.81 3.79 -8.43
N ILE A 40 4.17 3.95 -9.58
CA ILE A 40 2.78 3.55 -9.83
C ILE A 40 2.73 2.70 -11.09
N SER A 41 1.96 1.63 -11.06
CA SER A 41 1.50 0.87 -12.22
C SER A 41 0.23 0.11 -11.84
N HIS A 42 -0.58 -0.29 -12.82
CA HIS A 42 -1.77 -1.11 -12.59
C HIS A 42 -2.75 -0.50 -11.56
N GLY A 43 -2.85 0.82 -11.49
CA GLY A 43 -3.74 1.51 -10.54
C GLY A 43 -3.32 1.39 -9.06
N ILE A 44 -2.08 1.00 -8.76
CA ILE A 44 -1.60 0.85 -7.38
C ILE A 44 -0.21 1.45 -7.17
N LEU A 45 0.17 1.63 -5.91
CA LEU A 45 1.56 1.87 -5.55
C LEU A 45 2.35 0.56 -5.70
N ASN A 46 3.55 0.65 -6.26
CA ASN A 46 4.47 -0.49 -6.37
C ASN A 46 5.67 -0.32 -5.44
N GLU A 47 6.86 -0.14 -6.00
CA GLU A 47 8.06 0.14 -5.24
C GLU A 47 8.04 1.57 -4.71
N VAL A 48 8.19 1.66 -3.39
CA VAL A 48 8.54 2.86 -2.63
C VAL A 48 9.99 2.70 -2.20
N TYR A 49 10.82 3.72 -2.42
CA TYR A 49 12.25 3.71 -2.16
C TYR A 49 12.58 4.61 -0.99
N TYR A 50 13.41 4.12 -0.07
CA TYR A 50 13.87 4.82 1.12
C TYR A 50 15.09 4.09 1.73
N PRO A 51 16.06 4.80 2.34
CA PRO A 51 16.27 6.24 2.32
C PRO A 51 17.03 6.72 1.07
N ARG A 52 17.29 5.81 0.12
CA ARG A 52 18.00 6.08 -1.13
C ARG A 52 17.16 5.58 -2.30
N LEU A 53 17.34 6.23 -3.45
CA LEU A 53 16.63 5.90 -4.69
C LEU A 53 16.90 4.48 -5.21
N ASP A 54 17.99 3.86 -4.80
CA ASP A 54 18.37 2.48 -5.16
C ASP A 54 17.85 1.43 -4.17
N SER A 55 17.09 1.84 -3.15
CA SER A 55 16.69 1.00 -2.01
C SER A 55 15.17 0.83 -1.97
N ALA A 56 14.64 -0.08 -2.80
CA ALA A 56 13.21 -0.40 -2.80
C ALA A 56 12.81 -1.04 -1.47
N CYS A 57 11.65 -0.65 -0.93
CA CYS A 57 11.15 -1.06 0.38
C CYS A 57 9.78 -1.75 0.33
N THR A 58 9.08 -1.65 -0.79
CA THR A 58 7.78 -2.30 -1.03
C THR A 58 7.78 -2.96 -2.40
N ARG A 59 6.94 -3.98 -2.59
CA ARG A 59 6.62 -4.48 -3.93
C ARG A 59 5.35 -3.86 -4.46
N ASP A 60 4.28 -3.96 -3.68
CA ASP A 60 2.93 -3.51 -4.00
C ASP A 60 2.26 -2.98 -2.72
N MET A 61 1.49 -1.91 -2.86
CA MET A 61 0.47 -1.48 -1.92
C MET A 61 -0.81 -1.24 -2.72
N GLY A 62 -1.82 -2.07 -2.48
CA GLY A 62 -3.11 -1.98 -3.14
C GLY A 62 -4.26 -2.42 -2.25
N LEU A 63 -5.45 -2.40 -2.80
CA LEU A 63 -6.71 -2.71 -2.15
C LEU A 63 -7.31 -4.00 -2.74
N VAL A 64 -7.83 -4.81 -1.84
CA VAL A 64 -8.65 -5.99 -2.15
C VAL A 64 -10.06 -5.68 -1.70
N VAL A 65 -11.04 -5.99 -2.54
CA VAL A 65 -12.46 -5.81 -2.25
C VAL A 65 -13.13 -7.16 -2.22
N THR A 66 -13.87 -7.45 -1.16
CA THR A 66 -14.74 -8.62 -1.06
C THR A 66 -16.19 -8.22 -0.84
N GLY A 67 -17.12 -9.12 -1.15
CA GLY A 67 -18.55 -8.86 -1.05
C GLY A 67 -19.41 -10.14 -1.03
N PRO A 68 -20.73 -10.02 -1.26
CA PRO A 68 -21.66 -11.14 -1.20
C PRO A 68 -21.32 -12.22 -2.24
N GLY A 69 -21.75 -13.44 -1.99
CA GLY A 69 -21.59 -14.54 -2.96
C GLY A 69 -20.13 -14.92 -3.23
N PHE A 70 -19.24 -14.76 -2.24
CA PHE A 70 -17.80 -15.01 -2.38
C PHE A 70 -17.12 -14.10 -3.40
N TYR A 71 -17.67 -12.91 -3.66
CA TYR A 71 -17.02 -11.92 -4.50
C TYR A 71 -15.65 -11.56 -3.94
N PHE A 72 -14.63 -11.59 -4.80
CA PHE A 72 -13.26 -11.24 -4.52
C PHE A 72 -12.70 -10.48 -5.72
N SER A 73 -12.03 -9.36 -5.46
CA SER A 73 -11.42 -8.53 -6.48
C SER A 73 -10.15 -7.86 -5.98
N GLU A 74 -9.07 -7.99 -6.74
CA GLU A 74 -7.87 -7.17 -6.58
C GLU A 74 -7.94 -5.98 -7.54
N GLU A 75 -7.85 -4.75 -7.04
CA GLU A 75 -7.98 -3.56 -7.89
C GLU A 75 -6.94 -3.52 -9.03
N LYS A 76 -5.76 -4.12 -8.80
CA LYS A 76 -4.68 -4.16 -9.80
C LYS A 76 -4.91 -5.14 -10.95
N ARG A 77 -5.85 -6.08 -10.79
CA ARG A 77 -6.14 -7.15 -11.77
C ARG A 77 -7.51 -7.00 -12.40
N ASP A 78 -8.50 -6.67 -11.56
CA ASP A 78 -9.90 -6.78 -11.93
C ASP A 78 -10.57 -5.43 -12.23
N ALA A 79 -9.83 -4.33 -12.04
CA ALA A 79 -10.29 -2.99 -12.38
C ALA A 79 -9.59 -2.43 -13.62
N VAL A 80 -10.35 -1.65 -14.39
CA VAL A 80 -9.77 -0.74 -15.40
C VAL A 80 -9.28 0.50 -14.68
N HIS A 81 -8.02 0.86 -14.89
CA HIS A 81 -7.36 1.95 -14.16
C HIS A 81 -6.95 3.10 -15.09
N SER A 82 -7.14 4.33 -14.61
CA SER A 82 -6.49 5.53 -15.15
C SER A 82 -5.50 6.08 -14.13
N VAL A 83 -4.40 6.66 -14.64
CA VAL A 83 -3.34 7.28 -13.83
C VAL A 83 -3.00 8.62 -14.47
N GLU A 84 -3.19 9.70 -13.73
CA GLU A 84 -2.96 11.07 -14.21
C GLU A 84 -2.18 11.85 -13.16
N PRO A 85 -1.21 12.69 -13.55
CA PRO A 85 -0.61 13.62 -12.60
C PRO A 85 -1.65 14.65 -12.12
N PHE A 86 -1.37 15.33 -11.02
CA PHE A 86 -2.26 16.40 -10.54
C PHE A 86 -2.35 17.53 -11.55
N GLU A 87 -1.19 17.91 -12.09
CA GLU A 87 -0.94 18.89 -13.15
C GLU A 87 0.38 18.51 -13.83
N ASP A 88 0.64 19.06 -15.02
CA ASP A 88 1.90 18.80 -15.73
C ASP A 88 3.12 19.17 -14.88
N GLY A 89 4.06 18.22 -14.75
CA GLY A 89 5.28 18.41 -13.97
C GLY A 89 5.13 18.27 -12.44
N VAL A 90 3.91 18.09 -11.92
CA VAL A 90 3.69 17.85 -10.48
C VAL A 90 3.85 16.36 -10.18
N PRO A 91 4.79 15.93 -9.31
CA PRO A 91 5.03 14.53 -8.97
C PRO A 91 4.01 13.96 -7.97
N ALA A 92 2.73 14.25 -8.21
CA ALA A 92 1.56 13.81 -7.44
C ALA A 92 0.52 13.25 -8.40
N TYR A 93 -0.20 12.21 -8.01
CA TYR A 93 -1.03 11.45 -8.96
C TYR A 93 -2.45 11.22 -8.47
N ARG A 94 -3.41 11.33 -9.40
CA ARG A 94 -4.79 10.86 -9.28
C ARG A 94 -4.91 9.51 -9.97
N LEU A 95 -5.48 8.53 -9.28
CA LEU A 95 -5.79 7.23 -9.85
C LEU A 95 -7.29 6.99 -9.75
N VAL A 96 -7.87 6.41 -10.79
CA VAL A 96 -9.26 5.94 -10.79
C VAL A 96 -9.28 4.49 -11.23
N ASN A 97 -9.67 3.59 -10.32
CA ASN A 97 -9.80 2.15 -10.57
C ASN A 97 -11.28 1.79 -10.57
N THR A 98 -11.82 1.40 -11.73
CA THR A 98 -13.23 1.01 -11.88
C THR A 98 -13.33 -0.49 -12.16
N ALA A 99 -13.94 -1.21 -11.23
CA ALA A 99 -14.30 -2.62 -11.39
C ALA A 99 -15.82 -2.74 -11.65
N ALA A 100 -16.33 -3.97 -11.75
CA ALA A 100 -17.75 -4.21 -12.02
C ALA A 100 -18.69 -3.67 -10.92
N THR A 101 -18.27 -3.75 -9.65
CA THR A 101 -19.14 -3.44 -8.49
C THR A 101 -18.73 -2.20 -7.72
N TYR A 102 -17.55 -1.63 -8.00
CA TYR A 102 -17.00 -0.51 -7.25
C TYR A 102 -16.10 0.39 -8.09
N ARG A 103 -15.87 1.60 -7.56
CA ARG A 103 -14.81 2.52 -7.98
C ARG A 103 -13.96 2.91 -6.78
N ILE A 104 -12.64 2.89 -6.96
CA ILE A 104 -11.65 3.41 -6.01
C ILE A 104 -10.97 4.61 -6.67
N GLU A 105 -10.96 5.73 -5.97
CA GLU A 105 -10.23 6.94 -6.38
C GLU A 105 -9.12 7.18 -5.37
N LYS A 106 -7.93 7.54 -5.87
CA LYS A 106 -6.76 7.79 -5.02
C LYS A 106 -6.06 9.06 -5.39
N ARG A 107 -5.52 9.74 -4.39
CA ARG A 107 -4.63 10.89 -4.50
C ARG A 107 -3.35 10.59 -3.75
N ILE A 108 -2.23 10.56 -4.47
CA ILE A 108 -0.93 10.12 -3.97
C ILE A 108 0.03 11.30 -3.96
N VAL A 109 0.59 11.61 -2.79
CA VAL A 109 1.57 12.67 -2.58
C VAL A 109 2.61 12.24 -1.55
N THR A 110 3.79 12.84 -1.59
CA THR A 110 4.78 12.73 -0.50
C THR A 110 4.72 13.97 0.38
N ASP A 111 4.95 13.81 1.67
CA ASP A 111 5.04 14.91 2.62
C ASP A 111 6.41 15.59 2.45
N PRO A 112 6.50 16.91 2.18
CA PRO A 112 7.79 17.57 1.96
C PRO A 112 8.63 17.72 3.23
N ASP A 113 8.04 17.57 4.42
CA ASP A 113 8.72 17.88 5.69
C ASP A 113 9.22 16.62 6.41
N ARG A 114 8.84 15.42 5.94
CA ARG A 114 9.16 14.14 6.60
C ARG A 114 9.04 12.96 5.64
N PRO A 115 9.72 11.82 5.90
CA PRO A 115 9.68 10.64 5.03
C PRO A 115 8.34 9.91 5.09
N VAL A 116 7.32 10.46 4.43
CA VAL A 116 5.95 9.94 4.41
C VAL A 116 5.39 9.99 2.99
N LEU A 117 4.78 8.89 2.57
CA LEU A 117 3.93 8.81 1.39
C LEU A 117 2.48 8.75 1.86
N LEU A 118 1.67 9.70 1.38
CA LEU A 118 0.25 9.81 1.70
C LEU A 118 -0.59 9.30 0.52
N GLN A 119 -1.61 8.54 0.84
CA GLN A 119 -2.64 8.11 -0.11
C GLN A 119 -4.01 8.47 0.47
N GLU A 120 -4.66 9.49 -0.09
CA GLU A 120 -6.07 9.78 0.16
C GLU A 120 -6.90 8.85 -0.74
N ILE A 121 -7.89 8.17 -0.17
CA ILE A 121 -8.65 7.10 -0.84
C ILE A 121 -10.15 7.35 -0.66
N SER A 122 -10.89 7.31 -1.76
CA SER A 122 -12.35 7.27 -1.78
C SER A 122 -12.82 5.95 -2.38
N PHE A 123 -13.83 5.33 -1.76
CA PHE A 123 -14.47 4.11 -2.24
C PHE A 123 -15.94 4.36 -2.52
N THR A 124 -16.39 4.04 -3.72
CA THR A 124 -17.77 4.23 -4.16
C THR A 124 -18.34 2.91 -4.70
N PRO A 125 -19.38 2.32 -4.08
CA PRO A 125 -20.07 1.17 -4.66
C PRO A 125 -20.81 1.59 -5.93
N LEU A 126 -20.64 0.82 -7.01
CA LEU A 126 -21.39 0.98 -8.26
C LEU A 126 -22.62 0.07 -8.30
N THR A 127 -22.61 -1.00 -7.50
CA THR A 127 -23.74 -1.90 -7.30
C THR A 127 -23.92 -2.17 -5.81
N GLY A 128 -25.16 -2.29 -5.34
CA GLY A 128 -25.44 -2.50 -3.91
C GLY A 128 -25.07 -1.26 -3.07
N THR A 129 -24.68 -1.49 -1.82
CA THR A 129 -24.38 -0.45 -0.84
C THR A 129 -22.96 -0.61 -0.27
N HIS A 130 -22.50 0.38 0.49
CA HIS A 130 -21.22 0.28 1.20
C HIS A 130 -21.18 -0.92 2.16
N ALA A 131 -22.30 -1.28 2.78
CA ALA A 131 -22.37 -2.37 3.75
C ALA A 131 -22.09 -3.75 3.12
N ASP A 132 -22.36 -3.89 1.82
CA ASP A 132 -22.13 -5.11 1.06
C ASP A 132 -20.64 -5.34 0.76
N HIS A 133 -19.80 -4.32 0.92
CA HIS A 133 -18.39 -4.39 0.56
C HIS A 133 -17.50 -4.45 1.81
N ARG A 134 -16.37 -5.13 1.68
CA ARG A 134 -15.25 -5.04 2.62
C ARG A 134 -14.01 -4.69 1.82
N VAL A 135 -13.28 -3.69 2.27
CA VAL A 135 -12.09 -3.16 1.61
C VAL A 135 -10.89 -3.41 2.51
N TYR A 136 -9.86 -4.06 1.97
CA TYR A 136 -8.66 -4.44 2.68
C TYR A 136 -7.46 -3.78 2.02
N ALA A 137 -6.61 -3.12 2.80
CA ALA A 137 -5.29 -2.72 2.33
C ALA A 137 -4.35 -3.94 2.39
N LEU A 138 -3.64 -4.19 1.30
CA LEU A 138 -2.63 -5.23 1.20
C LEU A 138 -1.29 -4.58 0.85
N LEU A 139 -0.36 -4.64 1.79
CA LEU A 139 1.00 -4.13 1.65
C LEU A 139 2.00 -5.28 1.67
N ALA A 140 2.84 -5.36 0.63
CA ALA A 140 3.91 -6.34 0.53
C ALA A 140 5.28 -5.65 0.78
N PRO A 141 5.81 -5.67 2.03
CA PRO A 141 7.10 -5.07 2.34
C PRO A 141 8.25 -5.89 1.74
N HIS A 142 9.10 -5.22 0.98
CA HIS A 142 10.34 -5.75 0.41
C HIS A 142 11.50 -4.85 0.85
N LEU A 143 11.78 -4.82 2.16
CA LEU A 143 12.66 -3.80 2.75
C LEU A 143 14.10 -3.94 2.28
N VAL A 144 14.62 -2.87 1.67
CA VAL A 144 15.99 -2.75 1.15
C VAL A 144 16.32 -3.85 0.13
N ASN A 145 15.61 -3.81 -1.00
CA ASN A 145 15.77 -4.72 -2.14
C ASN A 145 15.59 -6.21 -1.82
N ALA A 146 14.94 -6.53 -0.69
CA ALA A 146 14.76 -7.90 -0.24
C ALA A 146 13.31 -8.19 0.14
N GLY A 147 12.64 -9.04 -0.64
CA GLY A 147 11.30 -9.51 -0.33
C GLY A 147 11.24 -10.57 0.79
N MET A 148 12.37 -11.17 1.14
CA MET A 148 12.47 -12.25 2.13
C MET A 148 13.14 -11.77 3.42
N ALA A 149 12.88 -12.47 4.53
CA ALA A 149 13.43 -12.18 5.85
C ALA A 149 13.11 -10.75 6.32
N ASN A 150 11.84 -10.34 6.15
CA ASN A 150 11.24 -9.17 6.78
C ASN A 150 10.42 -9.64 7.98
N THR A 151 10.40 -8.85 9.05
CA THR A 151 9.53 -9.09 10.21
C THR A 151 8.40 -8.06 10.17
N ALA A 152 7.16 -8.51 10.18
CA ALA A 152 5.98 -7.65 10.25
C ALA A 152 5.16 -7.96 11.49
N TRP A 153 4.51 -6.95 12.06
CA TRP A 153 3.64 -7.09 13.21
C TRP A 153 2.58 -6.00 13.23
N VAL A 154 1.49 -6.24 13.95
CA VAL A 154 0.52 -5.19 14.31
C VAL A 154 0.95 -4.63 15.65
N GLY A 155 1.23 -3.33 15.69
CA GLY A 155 1.55 -2.61 16.92
C GLY A 155 0.53 -1.52 17.24
N ASP A 156 0.83 -0.73 18.26
CA ASP A 156 0.03 0.42 18.68
C ASP A 156 0.89 1.70 18.60
N HIS A 157 0.28 2.79 18.16
CA HIS A 157 0.83 4.13 18.29
C HIS A 157 -0.27 5.10 18.71
N GLU A 158 -0.12 5.70 19.89
CA GLU A 158 -1.10 6.62 20.48
C GLU A 158 -2.52 6.01 20.56
N GLY A 159 -2.62 4.73 20.91
CA GLY A 159 -3.90 4.03 21.04
C GLY A 159 -4.54 3.64 19.70
N LYS A 160 -3.80 3.72 18.59
CA LYS A 160 -4.24 3.35 17.25
C LYS A 160 -3.43 2.18 16.72
N PRO A 161 -4.07 1.14 16.14
CA PRO A 161 -3.34 0.06 15.48
C PRO A 161 -2.55 0.54 14.27
N VAL A 162 -1.30 0.10 14.17
CA VAL A 162 -0.40 0.40 13.05
C VAL A 162 0.24 -0.91 12.57
N LEU A 163 0.28 -1.13 11.26
CA LEU A 163 0.99 -2.28 10.69
C LEU A 163 2.44 -1.90 10.46
N PHE A 164 3.36 -2.57 11.13
CA PHE A 164 4.78 -2.32 11.04
C PHE A 164 5.49 -3.43 10.27
N ALA A 165 6.61 -3.07 9.63
CA ALA A 165 7.57 -4.02 9.12
C ALA A 165 9.00 -3.52 9.36
N SER A 166 9.93 -4.42 9.63
CA SER A 166 11.36 -4.10 9.77
C SER A 166 12.23 -5.12 9.04
N GLY A 167 13.31 -4.63 8.44
CA GLY A 167 14.26 -5.42 7.68
C GLY A 167 15.46 -4.60 7.28
N ARG A 168 16.67 -5.16 7.42
CA ARG A 168 17.93 -4.55 6.96
C ARG A 168 18.16 -3.10 7.45
N GLY A 169 17.77 -2.82 8.69
CA GLY A 169 17.96 -1.51 9.31
C GLY A 169 16.93 -0.45 8.89
N VAL A 170 15.91 -0.80 8.11
CA VAL A 170 14.79 0.06 7.76
C VAL A 170 13.51 -0.45 8.41
N CYS A 171 12.67 0.49 8.84
CA CYS A 171 11.33 0.22 9.32
C CYS A 171 10.30 0.93 8.42
N LEU A 172 9.14 0.30 8.27
CA LEU A 172 7.97 0.85 7.60
C LEU A 172 6.79 0.81 8.58
N ALA A 173 5.94 1.84 8.52
CA ALA A 173 4.69 1.90 9.25
C ALA A 173 3.55 2.25 8.29
N LEU A 174 2.49 1.43 8.27
CA LEU A 174 1.24 1.69 7.57
C LEU A 174 0.17 2.06 8.60
N ALA A 175 -0.25 3.32 8.55
CA ALA A 175 -1.31 3.87 9.37
C ALA A 175 -2.50 4.30 8.50
N SER A 176 -3.67 4.43 9.13
CA SER A 176 -4.89 4.90 8.49
C SER A 176 -5.49 6.04 9.29
N SER A 177 -6.04 7.04 8.59
CA SER A 177 -6.80 8.14 9.21
C SER A 177 -8.16 7.68 9.74
N LEU A 178 -8.70 6.60 9.17
CA LEU A 178 -9.90 5.91 9.65
C LEU A 178 -9.52 4.67 10.46
N PRO A 179 -10.34 4.24 11.44
CA PRO A 179 -10.06 3.04 12.21
C PRO A 179 -9.96 1.79 11.33
N TRP A 180 -8.98 0.93 11.64
CA TRP A 180 -8.93 -0.41 11.06
C TRP A 180 -10.07 -1.27 11.62
N GLY A 181 -10.78 -2.00 10.76
CA GLY A 181 -11.74 -3.01 11.21
C GLY A 181 -11.03 -4.25 11.77
N ALA A 182 -10.00 -4.72 11.07
CA ALA A 182 -9.12 -5.81 11.48
C ALA A 182 -7.72 -5.59 10.89
N CYS A 183 -6.70 -6.10 11.59
CA CYS A 183 -5.31 -6.08 11.12
C CYS A 183 -4.69 -7.47 11.25
N SER A 184 -3.78 -7.80 10.34
CA SER A 184 -3.00 -9.02 10.40
C SER A 184 -1.62 -8.77 9.77
N ALA A 185 -0.61 -9.49 10.26
CA ALA A 185 0.71 -9.59 9.65
C ALA A 185 1.02 -11.08 9.45
N GLY A 186 1.36 -11.46 8.22
CA GLY A 186 1.55 -12.84 7.78
C GLY A 186 2.85 -13.04 7.01
#